data_AF-A0A849QR64-F1
#
_entry.id   AF-A0A849QR64-F1
#
_cell.length_a   1.000
_cell.length_b   1.000
_cell.length_c   1.000
_cell.angle_alpha   90.00
_cell.angle_beta   90.00
_cell.angle_gamma   90.00
#
_symmetry.space_group_name_H-M   'P 1'
#
loop_
_entity.id
_entity.type
_entity.pdbx_description
1 polymer ?
#
loop_
_entity_poly.entity_id
_entity_poly.type
_entity_poly.pdbx_seq_one_letter_code
_entity_poly.pdbx_strand_id
1 'polypeptide(L)'
;MSYQEYLAARDTVTTIGQPVITVILIVSLLLGAVSLYHMVMRDNRAYMLSAQLRKIVTLLLSLGFIIIAWFHLRIYQTIELVYPPELSNYMASTMGTSATSLRFAVPLWIETEKLYFWTLCLSIFLAVSNYRYDFIRTKITALFSSA
;
A
#
# COMPACT_ATOMS: atom_id res chain seq x y z
N MET A 1 -24.59 6.37 3.42
CA MET A 1 -24.32 7.08 2.15
C MET A 1 -25.24 6.54 1.08
N SER A 2 -25.84 7.40 0.25
CA SER A 2 -26.51 6.92 -0.97
C SER A 2 -25.47 6.36 -1.94
N TYR A 3 -25.89 5.51 -2.88
CA TYR A 3 -24.99 4.97 -3.91
C TYR A 3 -24.24 6.08 -4.68
N GLN A 4 -24.86 7.25 -4.86
CA GLN A 4 -24.25 8.42 -5.49
C GLN A 4 -23.08 8.99 -4.67
N GLU A 5 -23.22 9.04 -3.35
CA GLU A 5 -22.14 9.52 -2.49
C GLU A 5 -20.95 8.54 -2.53
N TYR A 6 -21.19 7.24 -2.66
CA TYR A 6 -20.13 6.24 -2.81
C TYR A 6 -19.34 6.45 -4.11
N LEU A 7 -20.04 6.67 -5.22
CA LEU A 7 -19.40 6.98 -6.49
C LEU A 7 -18.56 8.26 -6.39
N ALA A 8 -19.08 9.32 -5.77
CA ALA A 8 -18.33 10.56 -5.54
C ALA A 8 -17.08 10.35 -4.65
N ALA A 9 -17.18 9.54 -3.59
CA ALA A 9 -16.05 9.19 -2.75
C ALA A 9 -14.99 8.39 -3.52
N ARG A 10 -15.41 7.43 -4.36
CA ARG A 10 -14.52 6.67 -5.24
C ARG A 10 -13.82 7.56 -6.27
N ASP A 11 -14.54 8.50 -6.86
CA ASP A 11 -13.97 9.44 -7.84
C ASP A 11 -12.97 10.38 -7.16
N THR A 12 -13.24 10.78 -5.92
CA THR A 12 -12.30 11.56 -5.10
C THR A 12 -11.01 10.76 -4.83
N VAL A 13 -11.13 9.48 -4.44
CA VAL A 13 -9.98 8.58 -4.27
C VAL A 13 -9.18 8.45 -5.56
N THR A 14 -9.87 8.32 -6.69
CA THR A 14 -9.21 8.17 -8.00
C THR A 14 -8.48 9.45 -8.39
N THR A 15 -9.11 10.61 -8.21
CA THR A 15 -8.55 11.92 -8.53
C THR A 15 -7.29 12.23 -7.71
N ILE A 16 -7.32 11.91 -6.41
CA ILE A 16 -6.18 12.14 -5.50
C ILE A 16 -5.13 11.03 -5.65
N GLY A 17 -5.56 9.79 -5.86
CA GLY A 17 -4.71 8.62 -5.92
C GLY A 17 -3.85 8.55 -7.18
N GLN A 18 -4.38 8.98 -8.34
CA GLN A 18 -3.66 8.93 -9.61
C GLN A 18 -2.35 9.75 -9.60
N PRO A 19 -2.31 11.01 -9.12
CA PRO A 19 -1.08 11.75 -8.94
C PRO A 19 -0.08 11.03 -8.04
N VAL A 20 -0.53 10.47 -6.91
CA VAL A 20 0.33 9.75 -5.95
C VAL A 20 0.95 8.51 -6.60
N ILE A 21 0.15 7.71 -7.31
CA ILE A 21 0.61 6.54 -8.05
C ILE A 21 1.62 6.95 -9.13
N THR A 22 1.36 8.05 -9.83
CA THR A 22 2.27 8.58 -10.87
C THR A 22 3.62 8.97 -10.29
N VAL A 23 3.64 9.66 -9.13
CA VAL A 23 4.88 10.01 -8.43
C VAL A 23 5.61 8.75 -7.98
N ILE A 24 4.91 7.78 -7.38
CA ILE A 24 5.50 6.49 -6.97
C ILE A 24 6.13 5.79 -8.18
N LEU A 25 5.45 5.76 -9.33
CA LEU A 25 5.94 5.14 -10.56
C LEU A 25 7.23 5.82 -11.03
N ILE A 26 7.23 7.16 -11.15
CA ILE A 26 8.40 7.92 -11.60
C ILE A 26 9.61 7.66 -10.68
N VAL A 27 9.42 7.75 -9.36
CA VAL A 27 10.51 7.52 -8.40
C VAL A 27 10.98 6.07 -8.44
N SER A 28 10.08 5.10 -8.64
CA SER A 28 10.43 3.68 -8.77
C SER A 28 11.22 3.39 -10.05
N LEU A 29 10.88 4.04 -11.17
CA LEU A 29 11.64 3.94 -12.41
C LEU A 29 13.05 4.53 -12.26
N LEU A 30 13.16 5.69 -11.60
CA LEU A 30 14.45 6.30 -11.29
C LEU A 30 15.29 5.38 -10.38
N LEU A 31 14.67 4.79 -9.35
CA LEU A 31 15.33 3.81 -8.48
C LEU A 31 15.84 2.63 -9.29
N GLY A 32 15.03 2.08 -10.20
CA GLY A 32 15.42 0.98 -11.08
C GLY A 32 16.62 1.36 -11.96
N ALA A 33 16.57 2.50 -12.62
CA ALA A 33 17.65 2.99 -13.49
C ALA A 33 18.96 3.21 -12.72
N VAL A 34 18.90 3.87 -11.56
CA VAL A 34 20.09 4.10 -10.71
C VAL A 34 20.64 2.79 -10.16
N SER A 35 19.79 1.84 -9.79
CA SER A 35 20.22 0.53 -9.29
C SER A 35 20.92 -0.29 -10.38
N LEU A 36 20.39 -0.29 -11.61
CA LEU A 36 21.03 -0.91 -12.76
C LEU A 36 22.37 -0.24 -13.09
N TYR A 37 22.41 1.09 -13.07
CA TYR A 37 23.65 1.84 -13.28
C TYR A 37 24.71 1.47 -12.22
N HIS A 38 24.33 1.40 -10.94
CA HIS A 38 25.22 0.92 -9.89
C HIS A 38 25.73 -0.51 -10.16
N MET A 39 24.85 -1.41 -10.60
CA MET A 39 25.24 -2.81 -10.86
C MET A 39 26.29 -2.93 -11.99
N VAL A 40 26.17 -2.10 -13.03
CA VAL A 40 27.10 -2.09 -14.17
C VAL A 40 28.40 -1.35 -13.84
N MET A 41 28.29 -0.14 -13.27
CA MET A 41 29.42 0.77 -13.09
C MET A 41 30.09 0.64 -11.71
N ARG A 42 29.47 -0.09 -10.77
CA ARG A 42 29.93 -0.27 -9.37
C ARG A 42 30.18 1.04 -8.62
N ASP A 43 29.49 2.11 -8.99
CA ASP A 43 29.64 3.43 -8.38
C ASP A 43 28.96 3.49 -7.00
N ASN A 44 29.75 3.81 -5.95
CA ASN A 44 29.26 3.96 -4.58
C ASN A 44 28.27 5.12 -4.41
N ARG A 45 28.37 6.18 -5.23
CA ARG A 45 27.41 7.30 -5.19
C ARG A 45 26.03 6.86 -5.64
N ALA A 46 25.97 6.06 -6.71
CA ALA A 46 24.73 5.47 -7.20
C ALA A 46 24.09 4.53 -6.17
N TYR A 47 24.90 3.77 -5.42
CA TYR A 47 24.41 2.99 -4.28
C TYR A 47 23.73 3.87 -3.22
N MET A 48 24.38 4.96 -2.79
CA MET A 48 23.80 5.88 -1.80
C MET A 48 22.49 6.51 -2.30
N LEU A 49 22.45 6.93 -3.57
CA LEU A 49 21.25 7.50 -4.18
C LEU A 49 20.11 6.45 -4.26
N SER A 50 20.41 5.22 -4.67
CA SER A 50 19.42 4.13 -4.70
C SER A 50 18.85 3.84 -3.31
N ALA A 51 19.69 3.88 -2.26
CA ALA A 51 19.26 3.67 -0.89
C ALA A 51 18.32 4.80 -0.40
N GLN A 52 18.57 6.05 -0.79
CA GLN A 52 17.69 7.19 -0.50
C GLN A 52 16.38 7.08 -1.26
N LEU A 53 16.42 6.81 -2.58
CA LEU A 53 15.23 6.64 -3.41
C LEU A 53 14.33 5.51 -2.89
N ARG A 54 14.92 4.38 -2.47
CA ARG A 54 14.17 3.29 -1.86
C ARG A 54 13.45 3.72 -0.58
N LYS A 55 14.08 4.52 0.29
CA LYS A 55 13.41 5.06 1.49
C LYS A 55 12.22 5.94 1.13
N ILE A 56 12.36 6.78 0.11
CA ILE A 56 11.28 7.64 -0.40
C ILE A 56 10.14 6.78 -0.92
N VAL A 57 10.42 5.76 -1.74
CA VAL A 57 9.41 4.82 -2.26
C VAL A 57 8.69 4.09 -1.11
N THR A 58 9.43 3.56 -0.12
CA THR A 58 8.80 2.90 1.04
C THR A 58 7.86 3.86 1.79
N LEU A 59 8.26 5.11 1.97
CA LEU A 59 7.46 6.12 2.67
C LEU A 59 6.19 6.48 1.89
N LEU A 60 6.31 6.69 0.57
CA LEU A 60 5.17 6.95 -0.31
C LEU A 60 4.20 5.76 -0.33
N LEU A 61 4.72 4.53 -0.44
CA LEU A 61 3.90 3.32 -0.41
C LEU A 61 3.16 3.18 0.93
N SER A 62 3.84 3.47 2.04
CA SER A 62 3.25 3.43 3.39
C SER A 62 2.13 4.46 3.53
N LEU A 63 2.37 5.69 3.07
CA LEU A 63 1.38 6.75 3.12
C LEU A 63 0.16 6.44 2.24
N GLY A 64 0.37 5.95 1.02
CA GLY A 64 -0.71 5.49 0.15
C GLY A 64 -1.50 4.35 0.79
N PHE A 65 -0.84 3.40 1.47
CA PHE A 65 -1.53 2.32 2.19
C PHE A 65 -2.40 2.83 3.33
N ILE A 66 -1.91 3.78 4.12
CA ILE A 66 -2.68 4.38 5.22
C ILE A 66 -3.92 5.08 4.68
N ILE A 67 -3.79 5.84 3.59
CA ILE A 67 -4.93 6.51 2.94
C ILE A 67 -5.95 5.47 2.46
N ILE A 68 -5.50 4.43 1.76
CA ILE A 68 -6.36 3.34 1.29
C ILE A 68 -7.08 2.67 2.47
N ALA A 69 -6.36 2.30 3.52
CA ALA A 69 -6.93 1.66 4.71
C ALA A 69 -7.94 2.58 5.42
N TRP A 70 -7.66 3.88 5.51
CA TRP A 70 -8.60 4.86 6.04
C TRP A 70 -9.87 4.95 5.19
N PHE A 71 -9.75 4.97 3.85
CA PHE A 71 -10.91 4.94 2.96
C PHE A 71 -11.75 3.68 3.12
N HIS A 72 -11.12 2.52 3.25
CA HIS A 72 -11.81 1.26 3.54
C HIS A 72 -12.62 1.34 4.84
N LEU A 73 -12.01 1.88 5.90
CA LEU A 73 -12.70 2.07 7.17
C LEU A 73 -13.90 3.00 7.02
N ARG A 74 -13.76 4.10 6.27
CA ARG A 74 -14.87 5.03 6.02
C ARG A 74 -16.01 4.37 5.26
N ILE A 75 -15.71 3.63 4.21
CA ILE A 75 -16.71 2.91 3.40
C ILE A 75 -17.44 1.87 4.26
N TYR A 76 -16.72 1.10 5.06
CA TYR A 76 -17.31 0.15 6.01
C TYR A 76 -18.26 0.82 7.01
N GLN A 77 -17.90 2.01 7.49
CA GLN A 77 -18.70 2.76 8.46
C GLN A 77 -19.94 3.41 7.83
N THR A 78 -19.87 3.86 6.57
CA THR A 78 -20.88 4.73 5.96
C THR A 78 -21.80 4.04 4.97
N ILE A 79 -21.43 2.87 4.44
CA ILE A 79 -22.19 2.16 3.40
C ILE A 79 -22.85 0.92 4.00
N GLU A 80 -24.16 0.98 4.02
CA GLU A 80 -25.03 -0.12 4.43
C GLU A 80 -25.78 -0.59 3.18
N LEU A 81 -25.59 -1.87 2.85
CA LEU A 81 -26.30 -2.52 1.76
C LEU A 81 -27.69 -2.86 2.27
N VAL A 82 -28.69 -2.11 1.84
CA VAL A 82 -30.09 -2.45 2.11
C VAL A 82 -30.53 -3.46 1.07
N TYR A 83 -31.02 -4.62 1.50
CA TYR A 83 -31.50 -5.64 0.58
C TYR A 83 -32.90 -5.28 0.08
N PRO A 84 -33.20 -5.52 -1.21
CA PRO A 84 -34.56 -5.44 -1.69
C PRO A 84 -35.43 -6.50 -0.97
N PRO A 85 -36.71 -6.23 -0.69
CA PRO A 85 -37.56 -7.09 0.14
C PRO A 85 -37.63 -8.54 -0.35
N GLU A 86 -37.61 -8.73 -1.67
CA GLU A 86 -37.65 -10.04 -2.31
C GLU A 86 -36.44 -10.90 -1.95
N LEU A 87 -35.26 -10.27 -1.89
CA LEU A 87 -34.02 -10.95 -1.55
C LEU A 87 -33.94 -11.23 -0.05
N SER A 88 -34.40 -10.30 0.79
CA SER A 88 -34.49 -10.51 2.25
C SER A 88 -35.41 -11.70 2.57
N ASN A 89 -36.56 -11.79 1.91
CA ASN A 89 -37.50 -12.90 2.06
C ASN A 89 -36.93 -14.23 1.55
N TYR A 90 -36.18 -14.20 0.45
CA TYR A 90 -35.48 -15.37 -0.07
C TYR A 90 -34.39 -15.87 0.90
N MET A 91 -33.60 -14.96 1.47
CA MET A 91 -32.58 -15.29 2.47
C MET A 91 -33.22 -15.87 3.75
N ALA A 92 -34.33 -15.30 4.20
CA ALA A 92 -35.07 -15.78 5.37
C ALA A 92 -35.61 -17.21 5.16
N SER A 93 -36.15 -17.51 3.98
CA SER A 93 -36.72 -18.83 3.64
C SER A 93 -35.67 -19.90 3.34
N THR A 94 -34.53 -19.53 2.74
CA THR A 94 -33.52 -20.50 2.28
C THR A 94 -32.38 -20.69 3.27
N MET A 95 -31.94 -19.60 3.91
CA MET A 95 -30.77 -19.59 4.80
C MET A 95 -31.15 -19.37 6.27
N GLY A 96 -32.44 -19.27 6.59
CA GLY A 96 -32.92 -18.99 7.95
C GLY A 96 -32.44 -17.64 8.52
N THR A 97 -31.91 -16.76 7.66
CA THR A 97 -31.27 -15.51 8.07
C THR A 97 -32.09 -14.34 7.54
N SER A 98 -32.72 -13.59 8.45
CA SER A 98 -33.48 -12.38 8.10
C SER A 98 -32.60 -11.15 8.26
N ALA A 99 -31.72 -10.90 7.29
CA ALA A 99 -30.92 -9.69 7.23
C ALA A 99 -31.58 -8.68 6.28
N THR A 100 -32.06 -7.56 6.82
CA THR A 100 -32.60 -6.44 6.04
C THR A 100 -31.51 -5.56 5.45
N SER A 101 -30.33 -5.57 6.09
CA SER A 101 -29.15 -4.88 5.64
C SER A 101 -27.86 -5.57 6.07
N LEU A 102 -26.80 -5.40 5.28
CA LEU A 102 -25.45 -5.87 5.60
C LEU A 102 -24.42 -4.78 5.24
N ARG A 103 -23.24 -4.84 5.84
CA ARG A 103 -22.12 -3.95 5.51
C ARG A 103 -21.04 -4.72 4.76
N PHE A 104 -20.41 -4.10 3.77
CA PHE A 104 -19.26 -4.69 3.10
C PHE A 104 -18.06 -4.70 4.03
N ALA A 105 -17.78 -5.83 4.69
CA ALA A 105 -16.60 -6.00 5.52
C ALA A 105 -15.29 -5.81 4.72
N VAL A 106 -15.28 -6.26 3.46
CA VAL A 106 -14.14 -6.15 2.55
C VAL A 106 -14.68 -5.80 1.15
N PRO A 107 -14.38 -4.62 0.61
CA PRO A 107 -14.75 -4.26 -0.75
C PRO A 107 -14.03 -5.13 -1.79
N LEU A 108 -14.71 -5.43 -2.91
CA LEU A 108 -14.15 -6.27 -3.99
C LEU A 108 -12.85 -5.71 -4.59
N TRP A 109 -12.63 -4.40 -4.57
CA TRP A 109 -11.40 -3.80 -5.12
C TRP A 109 -10.16 -4.09 -4.26
N ILE A 110 -10.28 -4.62 -3.05
CA ILE A 110 -9.12 -5.04 -2.24
C ILE A 110 -8.32 -6.14 -2.94
N GLU A 111 -8.97 -6.93 -3.82
CA GLU A 111 -8.27 -7.94 -4.61
C GLU A 111 -7.21 -7.32 -5.53
N THR A 112 -7.53 -6.18 -6.13
CA THR A 112 -6.59 -5.39 -6.94
C THR A 112 -5.46 -4.76 -6.13
N GLU A 113 -5.63 -4.59 -4.82
CA GLU A 113 -4.62 -3.98 -3.93
C GLU A 113 -3.60 -4.97 -3.37
N LYS A 114 -3.79 -6.28 -3.59
CA LYS A 114 -2.87 -7.33 -3.11
C LYS A 114 -1.43 -7.07 -3.57
N LEU A 115 -1.23 -6.71 -4.84
CA LEU A 115 0.10 -6.41 -5.38
C LEU A 115 0.74 -5.19 -4.72
N TYR A 116 -0.06 -4.16 -4.45
CA TYR A 116 0.39 -2.96 -3.74
C TYR A 116 0.86 -3.31 -2.32
N PHE A 117 0.06 -4.09 -1.58
CA PHE A 117 0.41 -4.55 -0.24
C PHE A 117 1.71 -5.37 -0.22
N TRP A 118 1.87 -6.34 -1.12
CA TRP A 118 3.09 -7.13 -1.19
C TRP A 118 4.32 -6.29 -1.56
N THR A 119 4.16 -5.32 -2.46
CA THR A 119 5.22 -4.37 -2.80
C THR A 119 5.65 -3.54 -1.59
N LEU A 120 4.68 -3.07 -0.79
CA LEU A 120 4.96 -2.37 0.47
C LEU A 120 5.72 -3.27 1.45
N CYS A 121 5.27 -4.50 1.67
CA CYS A 121 5.94 -5.45 2.58
C CYS A 121 7.40 -5.68 2.16
N LEU A 122 7.65 -5.91 0.87
CA LEU A 122 9.00 -6.07 0.33
C LEU A 122 9.85 -4.80 0.53
N SER A 123 9.27 -3.62 0.27
CA SER A 123 9.96 -2.34 0.41
C SER A 123 10.35 -2.05 1.87
N ILE A 124 9.48 -2.38 2.82
CA ILE A 124 9.76 -2.28 4.27
C ILE A 124 10.86 -3.27 4.66
N PHE A 125 10.73 -4.53 4.24
CA PHE A 125 11.72 -5.56 4.53
C PHE A 125 13.12 -5.15 4.08
N LEU A 126 13.25 -4.67 2.84
CA LEU A 126 14.51 -4.18 2.28
C LEU A 126 15.06 -2.93 2.99
N ALA A 127 14.18 -2.05 3.47
CA ALA A 127 14.59 -0.88 4.23
C ALA A 127 15.17 -1.26 5.61
N VAL A 128 14.54 -2.21 6.29
CA VAL A 128 14.96 -2.70 7.62
C VAL A 128 16.23 -3.56 7.52
N SER A 129 16.35 -4.41 6.51
CA SER A 129 17.51 -5.30 6.33
C SER A 129 18.81 -4.53 6.13
N ASN A 130 18.79 -3.46 5.34
CA ASN A 130 19.99 -2.63 5.12
C ASN A 130 20.45 -1.91 6.39
N TYR A 131 19.51 -1.42 7.23
CA TYR A 131 19.87 -0.76 8.47
C TYR A 131 20.64 -1.68 9.42
N ARG A 132 20.23 -2.95 9.54
CA ARG A 132 20.94 -3.95 10.37
C ARG A 132 22.33 -4.26 9.82
N TYR A 133 22.49 -4.37 8.50
CA TYR A 133 23.78 -4.65 7.88
C TYR A 133 24.79 -3.52 8.15
N ASP A 134 24.40 -2.27 7.90
CA ASP A 134 25.27 -1.11 8.13
C ASP A 134 25.64 -0.97 9.62
N PHE A 135 24.68 -1.19 10.52
CA PHE A 135 24.94 -1.16 11.97
C PHE A 135 25.95 -2.23 12.41
N ILE A 136 25.79 -3.48 11.96
CA ILE A 136 26.70 -4.58 12.28
C ILE A 136 28.08 -4.30 11.70
N ARG A 137 28.16 -3.91 10.42
CA ARG A 137 29.42 -3.56 9.75
C ARG A 137 30.18 -2.49 10.51
N THR A 138 29.49 -1.42 10.92
CA THR A 138 30.09 -0.29 11.63
C THR A 138 30.63 -0.70 13.00
N LYS A 139 29.87 -1.52 13.76
CA LYS A 139 30.33 -2.06 15.05
C LYS A 139 31.56 -2.95 14.91
N ILE A 140 31.57 -3.83 13.91
CA ILE A 140 32.70 -4.72 13.65
C ILE A 140 33.95 -3.90 13.28
N THR A 141 33.83 -2.93 12.37
CA THR A 141 34.97 -2.07 12.01
C THR A 141 35.49 -1.27 13.20
N ALA A 142 34.62 -0.78 14.09
CA ALA A 142 35.03 -0.05 15.29
C ALA A 142 35.76 -0.94 16.32
N LEU A 143 35.39 -2.22 16.41
CA LEU A 143 36.06 -3.23 17.24
C LEU A 143 37.46 -3.57 16.74
N PHE A 144 37.67 -3.61 15.42
CA PHE A 144 38.96 -3.93 14.82
C PHE A 144 39.88 -2.70 14.62
N SER A 145 39.37 -1.48 14.75
CA SER A 145 40.18 -0.25 14.70
C SER A 145 40.71 0.19 16.06
N SER A 146 40.25 -0.42 17.16
CA SER A 146 40.66 -0.11 18.54
C SER A 146 41.60 -1.17 19.15
N ALA A 147 41.99 -2.18 18.38
CA ALA A 147 42.99 -3.20 18.70
C ALA A 147 44.27 -2.94 17.89
#